data_AF-A0A3G8R9L2-F1
#
_entry.id   AF-A0A3G8R9L2-F1
#
_cell.length_a   1.000
_cell.length_b   1.000
_cell.length_c   1.000
_cell.angle_alpha   90.00
_cell.angle_beta   90.00
_cell.angle_gamma   90.00
#
_symmetry.space_group_name_H-M   'P 1'
#
loop_
_entity.id
_entity.type
_entity.pdbx_description
1 polymer ?
#
loop_
_entity_poly.entity_id
_entity_poly.type
_entity_poly.pdbx_seq_one_letter_code
_entity_poly.pdbx_strand_id
1 'polypeptide(L)' 'MEKENAQRVISDAEFVQWLKLAQSGDQEAMSRILYLFEEDIQRTSRYIRMSREDAVQSIVVDFIEELRQELKTEI' A
#
# COMPACT_ATOMS: atom_id res chain seq x y z
N MET A 1 -0.22 3.91 28.18
CA MET A 1 -0.03 2.64 27.46
C MET A 1 0.03 2.99 25.99
N GLU A 2 1.24 3.21 25.49
CA GLU A 2 1.49 3.41 24.07
C GLU A 2 1.28 2.06 23.40
N LYS A 3 0.24 1.94 22.59
CA LYS A 3 0.02 0.74 21.79
C LYS A 3 1.12 0.74 20.74
N GLU A 4 2.14 -0.09 20.96
CA GLU A 4 3.14 -0.41 19.97
C GLU A 4 2.42 -0.66 18.65
N ASN A 5 2.69 0.21 17.67
CA ASN A 5 2.27 0.05 16.29
C ASN A 5 2.89 -1.27 15.85
N ALA A 6 2.11 -2.36 15.92
CA ALA A 6 2.48 -3.66 15.37
C ALA A 6 2.40 -3.61 13.85
N GLN A 7 3.02 -2.57 13.25
CA GLN A 7 3.36 -2.56 11.84
C GLN A 7 4.17 -3.82 11.62
N ARG A 8 3.63 -4.72 10.80
CA ARG A 8 4.23 -6.02 10.55
C ARG A 8 5.69 -5.79 10.17
N VAL A 9 6.60 -6.32 10.98
CA VAL A 9 8.03 -6.08 10.86
C VAL A 9 8.53 -6.81 9.63
N ILE A 10 8.48 -6.14 8.48
CA ILE A 10 9.14 -6.53 7.25
C ILE A 10 10.48 -5.80 7.17
N SER A 11 11.51 -6.47 6.66
CA SER A 11 12.77 -5.79 6.37
C SER A 11 12.67 -4.93 5.11
N ASP A 12 13.48 -3.86 5.04
CA ASP A 12 13.56 -3.02 3.85
C ASP A 12 13.89 -3.83 2.58
N ALA A 13 14.75 -4.84 2.71
CA ALA A 13 15.13 -5.72 1.59
C ALA A 13 13.94 -6.54 1.06
N GLU A 14 13.14 -7.10 1.95
CA GLU A 14 11.92 -7.84 1.57
C GLU A 14 10.88 -6.91 0.95
N PHE A 15 10.72 -5.70 1.49
CA PHE A 15 9.82 -4.71 0.92
C PHE A 15 10.24 -4.32 -0.50
N VAL A 16 11.52 -4.02 -0.72
CA VAL A 16 12.07 -3.71 -2.05
C VAL A 16 11.88 -4.88 -3.03
N GLN A 17 11.99 -6.13 -2.55
CA GLN A 17 11.73 -7.29 -3.39
C GLN A 17 10.25 -7.37 -3.81
N TRP A 18 9.33 -7.18 -2.88
CA TRP A 18 7.90 -7.16 -3.19
C TRP A 18 7.53 -6.00 -4.11
N LEU A 19 8.13 -4.82 -3.90
CA LEU A 19 7.91 -3.66 -4.75
C LEU A 19 8.26 -3.95 -6.21
N LYS A 20 9.45 -4.51 -6.46
CA LYS A 20 9.88 -4.89 -7.82
C LYS A 20 8.96 -5.91 -8.47
N LEU A 21 8.53 -6.92 -7.71
CA LEU A 21 7.60 -7.93 -8.20
C LEU A 21 6.24 -7.31 -8.54
N ALA A 22 5.69 -6.48 -7.65
CA ALA A 22 4.43 -5.79 -7.85
C ALA A 22 4.46 -4.86 -9.07
N GLN A 23 5.58 -4.15 -9.27
CA GLN A 23 5.85 -3.32 -10.45
C GLN A 23 5.93 -4.14 -11.74
N SER A 24 6.43 -5.37 -11.68
CA SER A 24 6.45 -6.31 -12.83
C SER A 24 5.10 -6.96 -13.13
N GLY A 25 4.05 -6.67 -12.35
CA GLY A 25 2.70 -7.19 -12.53
C GLY A 25 2.35 -8.37 -11.61
N ASP A 26 3.19 -8.71 -10.63
CA ASP A 26 2.91 -9.76 -9.66
C ASP A 26 1.79 -9.31 -8.70
N GLN A 27 0.64 -9.97 -8.81
CA GLN A 27 -0.56 -9.67 -8.01
C GLN A 27 -0.42 -10.06 -6.54
N GLU A 28 0.35 -11.10 -6.24
CA GLU A 28 0.57 -11.58 -4.88
C GLU A 28 1.46 -10.58 -4.12
N ALA A 29 2.53 -10.12 -4.76
CA ALA A 29 3.40 -9.08 -4.22
C ALA A 29 2.64 -7.77 -3.98
N MET A 30 1.80 -7.35 -4.93
CA MET A 30 0.94 -6.18 -4.75
C MET A 30 -0.03 -6.36 -3.57
N SER A 31 -0.67 -7.52 -3.47
CA SER A 31 -1.60 -7.83 -2.37
C SER A 31 -0.90 -7.82 -1.01
N ARG A 32 0.34 -8.29 -0.93
CA ARG A 32 1.16 -8.24 0.30
C ARG A 32 1.49 -6.81 0.71
N ILE A 33 1.82 -5.94 -0.24
CA ILE A 33 2.05 -4.52 0.03
C ILE A 33 0.76 -3.86 0.54
N LEU A 34 -0.38 -4.09 -0.13
CA LEU A 34 -1.67 -3.55 0.33
C LEU A 34 -2.03 -4.05 1.73
N TYR A 35 -1.79 -5.33 2.02
CA TYR A 35 -2.03 -5.91 3.34
C TYR A 35 -1.12 -5.29 4.40
N LEU A 36 0.15 -5.01 4.08
CA LEU A 36 1.08 -4.33 4.98
C LEU A 36 0.56 -2.96 5.44
N PHE A 37 -0.05 -2.21 4.52
CA PHE A 37 -0.58 -0.86 4.79
C PHE A 37 -2.08 -0.83 5.12
N GLU A 38 -2.74 -1.98 5.27
CA GLU A 38 -4.19 -2.06 5.46
C GLU A 38 -4.67 -1.19 6.63
N GLU A 39 -3.97 -1.24 7.77
CA GLU A 39 -4.36 -0.45 8.93
C GLU A 39 -4.25 1.06 8.66
N ASP A 40 -3.21 1.49 7.95
CA ASP A 40 -3.00 2.88 7.60
C ASP A 40 -4.02 3.37 6.56
N ILE A 41 -4.41 2.53 5.60
CA ILE A 41 -5.51 2.79 4.66
C ILE A 41 -6.83 2.96 5.44
N GLN A 42 -7.10 2.07 6.39
CA GLN A 42 -8.30 2.13 7.23
C GLN A 42 -8.32 3.33 8.17
N ARG A 43 -7.17 3.77 8.68
CA ARG A 43 -7.05 4.98 9.51
C ARG A 43 -7.21 6.24 8.66
N THR A 44 -6.55 6.29 7.51
CA THR A 44 -6.54 7.45 6.60
C THR A 44 -7.93 7.68 5.97
N SER A 45 -8.63 6.62 5.61
CA SER A 45 -9.98 6.71 5.03
C SER A 45 -10.99 7.47 5.91
N ARG A 46 -10.79 7.51 7.24
CA ARG A 46 -11.67 8.23 8.18
C ARG A 46 -11.65 9.74 8.00
N TYR A 47 -10.63 10.28 7.35
CA TYR A 47 -10.45 11.72 7.15
C TYR A 47 -10.91 12.20 5.77
N ILE A 48 -11.30 11.28 4.89
CA ILE A 48 -11.76 11.59 3.54
C ILE A 48 -13.28 11.82 3.57
N ARG A 49 -13.74 12.91 2.94
CA ARG A 49 -15.15 13.35 2.97
C ARG A 49 -16.02 12.58 1.95
N MET A 50 -16.01 11.26 2.04
CA MET A 50 -16.80 10.32 1.22
C MET A 50 -17.23 9.12 2.08
N SER A 51 -17.94 8.13 1.49
CA SER A 51 -18.26 6.92 2.23
C SER A 51 -16.97 6.16 2.60
N ARG A 52 -17.00 5.36 3.67
CA ARG A 52 -15.81 4.62 4.10
C ARG A 52 -15.31 3.66 3.02
N GLU A 53 -16.22 3.01 2.29
CA GLU A 53 -15.87 2.12 1.19
C GLU A 53 -15.20 2.88 0.06
N ASP A 54 -15.78 4.01 -0.38
CA ASP A 54 -15.22 4.83 -1.45
C ASP A 54 -13.85 5.40 -1.08
N ALA A 55 -13.67 5.79 0.19
CA ALA A 55 -12.40 6.31 0.71
C ALA A 55 -11.31 5.25 0.70
N VAL A 56 -11.63 4.03 1.16
CA VAL A 56 -10.70 2.91 1.11
C VAL A 56 -10.32 2.59 -0.33
N GLN A 57 -11.31 2.48 -1.23
CA GLN A 57 -11.05 2.18 -2.64
C GLN A 57 -10.21 3.27 -3.32
N SER A 58 -10.49 4.55 -3.06
CA SER A 58 -9.71 5.66 -3.61
C SER A 58 -8.24 5.56 -3.19
N ILE A 59 -7.98 5.37 -1.89
CA ILE A 59 -6.60 5.21 -1.38
C ILE A 59 -5.91 4.00 -2.03
N VAL A 60 -6.60 2.86 -2.14
CA VAL A 60 -6.03 1.64 -2.74
C VAL A 60 -5.68 1.86 -4.21
N VAL A 61 -6.58 2.49 -4.98
CA VAL A 61 -6.36 2.79 -6.40
C VAL A 61 -5.16 3.73 -6.55
N ASP A 62 -5.17 4.86 -5.87
CA ASP A 62 -4.09 5.85 -5.93
C ASP A 62 -2.75 5.23 -5.52
N PHE A 63 -2.75 4.38 -4.50
CA PHE A 63 -1.54 3.71 -4.03
C PHE A 63 -1.01 2.71 -5.07
N ILE A 64 -1.87 1.89 -5.68
CA ILE A 64 -1.47 0.98 -6.77
C ILE A 64 -0.92 1.76 -7.96
N GLU A 65 -1.55 2.89 -8.30
CA GLU A 65 -1.09 3.75 -9.38
C GLU A 65 0.30 4.32 -9.09
N GLU A 66 0.53 4.86 -7.89
CA GLU A 66 1.82 5.41 -7.48
C GLU A 66 2.93 4.35 -7.55
N LEU A 67 2.68 3.16 -6.99
CA LEU A 67 3.62 2.05 -7.03
C LEU A 67 3.98 1.63 -8.46
N ARG A 68 3.05 1.79 -9.42
CA ARG A 68 3.27 1.50 -10.85
C ARG A 68 3.88 2.67 -11.63
N GLN A 69 3.71 3.92 -11.19
CA GLN A 69 4.27 5.09 -11.89
C GLN A 69 5.79 5.18 -11.76
N GLU A 70 6.38 4.69 -10.67
CA GLU A 70 7.83 4.55 -10.55
C GLU A 70 8.46 3.71 -11.69
N LEU A 71 7.69 2.80 -12.31
CA LEU A 71 8.15 2.03 -13.49
C LEU A 71 8.22 2.88 -14.77
N LYS A 72 7.47 3.99 -14.85
CA LYS A 72 7.35 4.82 -16.05
C LYS A 72 8.35 5.97 -16.12
N THR A 73 9.08 6.26 -15.03
CA THR A 73 10.03 7.39 -14.96
C THR A 73 11.42 7.06 -15.54
N GLU A 74 11.60 5.90 -16.19
CA GLU A 74 12.85 5.51 -16.87
C GLU A 74 12.75 5.52 -18.41
N ILE A 75 12.18 6.57 -19.03
CA ILE A 75 12.25 6.78 -20.49
C ILE A 75 12.78 8.18 -20.81
#